data_AF-A0A496ZDX6-F1
#
_entry.id   AF-A0A496ZDX6-F1
#
_cell.length_a   1.000
_cell.length_b   1.000
_cell.length_c   1.000
_cell.angle_alpha   90.00
_cell.angle_beta   90.00
_cell.angle_gamma   90.00
#
_symmetry.space_group_name_H-M   'P 1'
#
loop_
_entity.id
_entity.type
_entity.pdbx_description
1 polymer ?
#
loop_
_entity_poly.entity_id
_entity_poly.type
_entity_poly.pdbx_seq_one_letter_code
_entity_poly.pdbx_strand_id
1 'polypeptide(L)'
;MKVLILGLGKSGTTAMVYKMAGGLPDCHAFSGGQPGKHIGNYENAVYKHTYEERKGKSFDLYKEHLQKESYDRKVWIARDPRDAAISRMLYRWHKGHKGKIKQYKTHLRLVLKKEKDPTSISFAELSRYSGHGDWPRSIEEAVTEEQVRYERMHAFVKGLGDNWFLFKYEDMISGNFDSLNEYLGFTVKADGEVPASTGKAKVVRKKASGDWRYWYTEQDVELFKPAYRDYMTLIGYDINDWALNKNPVIEPEYSSVYIQNLSRKANRNIVQRFVDSLVQRLAK
;
A
#
# COMPACT_ATOMS: atom_id res chain seq x y z
N MET A 1 10.99 5.68 -23.08
CA MET A 1 11.43 5.68 -21.67
C MET A 1 10.76 4.57 -20.86
N LYS A 2 11.55 3.79 -20.11
CA LYS A 2 11.10 2.73 -19.19
C LYS A 2 11.34 3.15 -17.74
N VAL A 3 10.26 3.37 -17.00
CA VAL A 3 10.32 3.78 -15.59
C VAL A 3 9.84 2.65 -14.69
N LEU A 4 10.63 2.29 -13.67
CA LEU A 4 10.22 1.36 -12.62
C LEU A 4 9.79 2.13 -11.37
N ILE A 5 8.64 1.78 -10.80
CA ILE A 5 8.19 2.20 -9.47
C ILE A 5 8.10 0.96 -8.60
N LEU A 6 8.83 0.96 -7.48
CA LEU A 6 8.78 -0.09 -6.47
C LEU A 6 8.48 0.52 -5.09
N GLY A 7 7.68 -0.17 -4.28
CA GLY A 7 7.38 0.25 -2.92
C GLY A 7 6.51 -0.78 -2.21
N LEU A 8 6.00 -0.44 -1.02
CA LEU A 8 5.08 -1.32 -0.32
C LEU A 8 3.66 -1.26 -0.92
N GLY A 9 2.89 -2.35 -0.76
CA GLY A 9 1.45 -2.25 -0.95
C GLY A 9 0.85 -1.15 -0.06
N LYS A 10 0.01 -0.28 -0.64
CA LYS A 10 -0.62 0.86 0.05
C LYS A 10 0.32 2.04 0.40
N SER A 11 1.48 2.14 -0.25
CA SER A 11 2.35 3.34 -0.17
C SER A 11 2.07 4.42 -1.21
N GLY A 12 1.00 4.30 -2.01
CA GLY A 12 0.68 5.27 -3.07
C GLY A 12 1.21 4.92 -4.47
N THR A 13 1.95 3.82 -4.62
CA THR A 13 2.43 3.28 -5.91
C THR A 13 1.38 3.32 -7.04
N THR A 14 0.11 3.02 -6.73
CA THR A 14 -0.98 3.04 -7.73
C THR A 14 -1.30 4.44 -8.23
N ALA A 15 -1.25 5.48 -7.40
CA ALA A 15 -1.45 6.84 -7.88
C ALA A 15 -0.24 7.25 -8.74
N MET A 16 0.96 6.93 -8.25
CA MET A 16 2.21 7.32 -8.88
C MET A 16 2.36 6.80 -10.32
N VAL A 17 1.98 5.54 -10.59
CA VAL A 17 2.07 4.98 -11.95
C VAL A 17 1.23 5.76 -12.97
N TYR A 18 0.06 6.27 -12.58
CA TYR A 18 -0.79 7.05 -13.48
C TYR A 18 -0.36 8.51 -13.58
N LYS A 19 0.20 9.11 -12.52
CA LYS A 19 0.79 10.45 -12.57
C LYS A 19 2.02 10.49 -13.48
N MET A 20 2.92 9.53 -13.35
CA MET A 20 4.10 9.43 -14.23
C MET A 20 3.70 9.11 -15.67
N ALA A 21 2.84 8.11 -15.88
CA ALA A 21 2.42 7.77 -17.24
C ALA A 21 1.67 8.90 -17.93
N GLY A 22 0.87 9.69 -17.19
CA GLY A 22 0.19 10.85 -17.74
C GLY A 22 1.11 12.02 -18.11
N GLY A 23 2.37 12.00 -17.67
CA GLY A 23 3.40 12.99 -18.05
C GLY A 23 4.20 12.60 -19.30
N LEU A 24 3.94 11.43 -19.89
CA LEU A 24 4.63 10.92 -21.07
C LEU A 24 3.65 10.67 -22.21
N PRO A 25 3.97 11.08 -23.45
CA PRO A 25 3.16 10.74 -24.62
C PRO A 25 3.18 9.23 -24.86
N ASP A 26 2.07 8.69 -25.36
CA ASP A 26 1.92 7.28 -25.77
C ASP A 26 2.42 6.26 -24.72
N CYS A 27 2.21 6.59 -23.44
CA CYS A 27 2.77 5.84 -22.33
C CYS A 27 1.85 4.72 -21.84
N HIS A 28 2.42 3.52 -21.70
CA HIS A 28 1.74 2.37 -21.11
C HIS A 28 1.95 2.30 -19.58
N ALA A 29 0.86 2.28 -18.83
CA ALA A 29 0.88 2.16 -17.36
C ALA A 29 0.60 0.71 -16.91
N PHE A 30 1.63 0.01 -16.41
CA PHE A 30 1.49 -1.37 -15.93
C PHE A 30 1.43 -1.41 -14.40
N SER A 31 0.27 -1.76 -13.83
CA SER A 31 0.09 -1.87 -12.37
C SER A 31 -0.08 -3.32 -11.89
N GLY A 32 0.99 -3.90 -11.36
CA GLY A 32 0.98 -5.21 -10.70
C GLY A 32 1.56 -6.34 -11.56
N GLY A 33 1.29 -7.59 -11.16
CA GLY A 33 1.96 -8.77 -11.72
C GLY A 33 3.31 -9.07 -11.05
N GLN A 34 3.91 -10.19 -11.46
CA GLN A 34 5.33 -10.46 -11.19
C GLN A 34 6.19 -9.51 -12.05
N PRO A 35 7.38 -9.11 -11.59
CA PRO A 35 8.33 -8.42 -12.44
C PRO A 35 8.58 -9.24 -13.72
N GLY A 36 8.76 -8.57 -14.85
CA GLY A 36 8.90 -9.19 -16.17
C GLY A 36 7.59 -9.46 -16.94
N LYS A 37 6.43 -9.58 -16.27
CA LYS A 37 5.17 -9.98 -16.92
C LYS A 37 4.75 -9.13 -18.12
N HIS A 38 5.03 -7.82 -18.07
CA HIS A 38 4.54 -6.84 -19.04
C HIS A 38 5.69 -6.21 -19.84
N ILE A 39 6.86 -6.85 -19.88
CA ILE A 39 7.99 -6.36 -20.67
C ILE A 39 7.68 -6.52 -22.14
N GLY A 40 8.03 -5.50 -22.91
CA GLY A 40 7.79 -5.43 -24.34
C GLY A 40 8.41 -4.17 -24.93
N ASN A 41 8.25 -4.01 -26.25
CA ASN A 41 8.71 -2.85 -26.99
C ASN A 41 7.63 -1.77 -26.94
N TYR A 42 7.80 -0.84 -26.01
CA TYR A 42 6.97 0.35 -25.85
C TYR A 42 7.85 1.57 -26.01
N GLU A 43 7.31 2.62 -26.64
CA GLU A 43 7.98 3.92 -26.66
C GLU A 43 8.15 4.43 -25.23
N ASN A 44 7.05 4.51 -24.47
CA ASN A 44 7.03 4.88 -23.06
C ASN A 44 6.27 3.85 -22.22
N ALA A 45 6.85 3.44 -21.10
CA ALA A 45 6.21 2.53 -20.16
C ALA A 45 6.60 2.80 -18.71
N VAL A 46 5.60 2.81 -17.84
CA VAL A 46 5.78 2.92 -16.39
C VAL A 46 5.30 1.63 -15.73
N TYR A 47 6.21 0.97 -15.04
CA TYR A 47 6.00 -0.32 -14.41
C TYR A 47 5.90 -0.15 -12.90
N LYS A 48 4.77 -0.55 -12.33
CA LYS A 48 4.53 -0.48 -10.90
C LYS A 48 4.49 -1.84 -10.26
N HIS A 49 5.42 -2.05 -9.35
CA HIS A 49 5.57 -3.23 -8.54
C HIS A 49 5.41 -2.92 -7.05
N THR A 50 5.13 -3.96 -6.26
CA THR A 50 4.96 -3.84 -4.82
C THR A 50 5.62 -4.99 -4.11
N TYR A 51 6.44 -4.71 -3.11
CA TYR A 51 6.93 -5.71 -2.16
C TYR A 51 5.75 -6.34 -1.41
N GLU A 52 5.69 -7.67 -1.42
CA GLU A 52 4.73 -8.49 -0.67
C GLU A 52 5.22 -9.94 -0.64
N GLU A 53 6.05 -10.25 0.36
CA GLU A 53 6.67 -11.57 0.53
C GLU A 53 5.67 -12.72 0.43
N ARG A 54 4.50 -12.59 1.08
CA ARG A 54 3.47 -13.65 1.09
C ARG A 54 2.89 -13.98 -0.28
N LYS A 55 3.12 -13.13 -1.28
CA LYS A 55 2.70 -13.36 -2.66
C LYS A 55 3.87 -13.73 -3.57
N GLY A 56 5.00 -14.13 -2.99
CA GLY A 56 6.23 -14.43 -3.72
C GLY A 56 6.81 -13.19 -4.41
N LYS A 57 6.68 -12.01 -3.78
CA LYS A 57 7.28 -10.75 -4.26
C LYS A 57 8.33 -10.28 -3.27
N SER A 58 9.38 -11.07 -3.14
CA SER A 58 10.53 -10.84 -2.28
C SER A 58 11.47 -9.79 -2.88
N PHE A 59 12.39 -9.26 -2.07
CA PHE A 59 13.44 -8.38 -2.59
C PHE A 59 14.44 -9.13 -3.46
N ASP A 60 14.68 -10.41 -3.22
CA ASP A 60 15.60 -11.20 -4.04
C ASP A 60 15.06 -11.41 -5.45
N LEU A 61 13.74 -11.61 -5.60
CA LEU A 61 13.08 -11.61 -6.90
C LEU A 61 13.31 -10.28 -7.66
N TYR A 62 13.23 -9.14 -6.96
CA TYR A 62 13.46 -7.84 -7.57
C TYR A 62 14.93 -7.62 -7.92
N LYS A 63 15.87 -8.08 -7.10
CA LYS A 63 17.30 -8.03 -7.41
C LYS A 63 17.62 -8.84 -8.65
N GLU A 64 17.13 -10.08 -8.74
CA GLU A 64 17.31 -10.95 -9.91
C GLU A 64 16.73 -10.29 -11.17
N HIS A 65 15.53 -9.73 -11.07
CA HIS A 65 14.90 -9.01 -12.17
C HIS A 65 15.75 -7.84 -12.67
N LEU A 66 16.27 -7.03 -11.76
CA LEU A 66 17.09 -5.84 -12.08
C LEU A 66 18.46 -6.18 -12.65
N GLN A 67 18.94 -7.43 -12.50
CA GLN A 67 20.15 -7.91 -13.18
C GLN A 67 19.88 -8.25 -14.65
N LYS A 68 18.63 -8.61 -15.00
CA LYS A 68 18.23 -9.04 -16.34
C LYS A 68 17.63 -7.90 -17.17
N GLU A 69 16.99 -6.95 -16.50
CA GLU A 69 16.17 -5.92 -17.14
C GLU A 69 16.62 -4.52 -16.75
N SER A 70 16.85 -3.68 -17.76
CA SER A 70 17.24 -2.28 -17.57
C SER A 70 16.03 -1.34 -17.57
N TYR A 71 16.15 -0.29 -16.76
CA TYR A 71 15.17 0.79 -16.67
C TYR A 71 15.91 2.12 -16.76
N ASP A 72 15.35 3.07 -17.50
CA ASP A 72 15.92 4.41 -17.66
C ASP A 72 15.84 5.19 -16.35
N ARG A 73 14.77 4.95 -15.57
CA ARG A 73 14.52 5.57 -14.26
C ARG A 73 13.94 4.55 -13.29
N LYS A 74 14.32 4.65 -12.02
CA LYS A 74 13.88 3.76 -10.95
C LYS A 74 13.50 4.57 -9.73
N VAL A 75 12.29 4.39 -9.24
CA VAL A 75 11.76 5.15 -8.11
C VAL A 75 11.35 4.20 -7.00
N TRP A 76 11.92 4.40 -5.82
CA TRP A 76 11.42 3.80 -4.59
C TRP A 76 10.40 4.76 -3.97
N ILE A 77 9.16 4.32 -3.83
CA ILE A 77 8.13 5.09 -3.13
C ILE A 77 8.00 4.64 -1.68
N ALA A 78 8.43 5.53 -0.79
CA ALA A 78 8.27 5.39 0.64
C ALA A 78 6.95 6.02 1.09
N ARG A 79 6.37 5.48 2.17
CA ARG A 79 5.27 6.11 2.90
C ARG A 79 5.56 5.95 4.38
N ASP A 80 5.08 6.89 5.20
CA ASP A 80 5.17 6.75 6.64
C ASP A 80 4.69 5.35 7.08
N PRO A 81 5.53 4.58 7.79
CA PRO A 81 5.22 3.22 8.17
C PRO A 81 3.89 3.06 8.92
N ARG A 82 3.53 4.07 9.72
CA ARG A 82 2.35 4.11 10.58
C ARG A 82 1.08 4.24 9.73
N ASP A 83 1.08 5.20 8.80
CA ASP A 83 -0.03 5.36 7.84
C ASP A 83 -0.19 4.15 6.90
N ALA A 84 0.94 3.56 6.50
CA ALA A 84 0.95 2.36 5.68
C ALA A 84 0.35 1.16 6.42
N ALA A 85 0.61 1.02 7.72
CA ALA A 85 0.05 -0.03 8.57
C ALA A 85 -1.48 0.09 8.67
N ILE A 86 -2.01 1.27 9.02
CA ILE A 86 -3.47 1.53 9.04
C ILE A 86 -4.10 1.22 7.67
N SER A 87 -3.48 1.73 6.60
CA SER A 87 -4.00 1.55 5.25
C SER A 87 -4.02 0.08 4.80
N ARG A 88 -3.06 -0.74 5.23
CA ARG A 88 -3.02 -2.19 4.94
C ARG A 88 -4.07 -2.95 5.76
N MET A 89 -4.20 -2.65 7.04
CA MET A 89 -5.19 -3.25 7.94
C MET A 89 -6.61 -3.05 7.39
N LEU A 90 -6.96 -1.82 7.01
CA LEU A 90 -8.28 -1.49 6.44
C LEU A 90 -8.50 -2.12 5.06
N TYR A 91 -7.45 -2.30 4.26
CA TYR A 91 -7.53 -2.89 2.92
C TYR A 91 -7.56 -4.43 2.91
N ARG A 92 -7.43 -5.08 4.07
CA ARG A 92 -7.35 -6.54 4.23
C ARG A 92 -8.46 -7.31 3.51
N TRP A 93 -9.65 -6.73 3.40
CA TRP A 93 -10.87 -7.36 2.87
C TRP A 93 -11.17 -7.04 1.41
N HIS A 94 -10.21 -6.47 0.66
CA HIS A 94 -10.40 -6.12 -0.77
C HIS A 94 -10.63 -7.29 -1.73
N LYS A 95 -10.37 -8.53 -1.27
CA LYS A 95 -10.70 -9.79 -1.97
C LYS A 95 -11.94 -10.48 -1.40
N GLY A 96 -12.66 -9.84 -0.49
CA GLY A 96 -13.82 -10.40 0.21
C GLY A 96 -13.44 -11.23 1.43
N HIS A 97 -14.45 -11.86 2.03
CA HIS A 97 -14.33 -12.65 3.26
C HIS A 97 -14.81 -14.10 3.09
N LYS A 98 -14.77 -14.64 1.85
CA LYS A 98 -15.14 -16.04 1.59
C LYS A 98 -14.26 -16.96 2.46
N GLY A 99 -14.90 -17.86 3.22
CA GLY A 99 -14.22 -18.75 4.18
C GLY A 99 -13.73 -18.07 5.47
N LYS A 100 -13.92 -16.75 5.65
CA LYS A 100 -13.39 -15.97 6.78
C LYS A 100 -14.43 -15.00 7.37
N ILE A 101 -15.71 -15.35 7.28
CA ILE A 101 -16.81 -14.45 7.70
C ILE A 101 -16.75 -14.09 9.19
N LYS A 102 -16.40 -15.07 10.06
CA LYS A 102 -16.26 -14.85 11.51
C LYS A 102 -15.15 -13.83 11.79
N GLN A 103 -13.99 -13.98 11.14
CA GLN A 103 -12.87 -13.04 11.24
C GLN A 103 -13.28 -11.64 10.77
N TYR A 104 -13.93 -11.54 9.61
CA TYR A 104 -14.40 -10.28 9.05
C TYR A 104 -15.34 -9.55 9.99
N LYS A 105 -16.37 -10.24 10.51
CA LYS A 105 -17.35 -9.65 11.44
C LYS A 105 -16.68 -9.17 12.72
N THR A 106 -15.77 -9.98 13.30
CA THR A 106 -15.03 -9.59 14.50
C THR A 106 -14.14 -8.38 14.25
N HIS A 107 -13.36 -8.39 13.17
CA HIS A 107 -12.49 -7.28 12.80
C HIS A 107 -13.29 -5.99 12.56
N LEU A 108 -14.38 -6.05 11.79
CA LEU A 108 -15.25 -4.89 11.52
C LEU A 108 -15.88 -4.35 12.81
N ARG A 109 -16.32 -5.21 13.73
CA ARG A 109 -16.85 -4.80 15.03
C ARG A 109 -15.81 -4.04 15.85
N LEU A 110 -14.55 -4.49 15.85
CA LEU A 110 -13.48 -3.79 16.55
C LEU A 110 -13.16 -2.44 15.89
N VAL A 111 -13.14 -2.37 14.55
CA VAL A 111 -12.98 -1.08 13.85
C VAL A 111 -14.11 -0.12 14.22
N LEU A 112 -15.37 -0.57 14.24
CA LEU A 112 -16.51 0.25 14.65
C LEU A 112 -16.42 0.69 16.12
N LYS A 113 -15.93 -0.18 17.00
CA LYS A 113 -15.68 0.17 18.42
C LYS A 113 -14.66 1.31 18.52
N LYS A 114 -13.52 1.18 17.84
CA LYS A 114 -12.48 2.22 17.82
C LYS A 114 -12.94 3.48 17.10
N GLU A 115 -13.74 3.37 16.06
CA GLU A 115 -14.30 4.53 15.36
C GLU A 115 -15.18 5.39 16.28
N LYS A 116 -16.00 4.74 17.11
CA LYS A 116 -16.84 5.41 18.11
C LYS A 116 -16.04 6.00 19.27
N ASP A 117 -15.01 5.29 19.71
CA ASP A 117 -14.09 5.73 20.76
C ASP A 117 -12.66 5.32 20.38
N PRO A 118 -11.88 6.24 19.78
CA PRO A 118 -10.53 5.94 19.29
C PRO A 118 -9.54 5.51 20.35
N THR A 119 -9.82 5.79 21.62
CA THR A 119 -8.96 5.39 22.74
C THR A 119 -9.31 4.01 23.30
N SER A 120 -10.49 3.46 22.96
CA SER A 120 -11.04 2.24 23.57
C SER A 120 -10.27 0.95 23.30
N ILE A 121 -9.51 0.87 22.20
CA ILE A 121 -8.66 -0.26 21.83
C ILE A 121 -7.43 0.26 21.07
N SER A 122 -6.28 -0.39 21.24
CA SER A 122 -5.07 -0.08 20.49
C SER A 122 -5.15 -0.57 19.04
N PHE A 123 -4.32 0.02 18.16
CA PHE A 123 -4.12 -0.46 16.81
C PHE A 123 -3.46 -1.85 16.79
N ALA A 124 -2.58 -2.13 17.74
CA ALA A 124 -2.01 -3.46 17.97
C ALA A 124 -3.12 -4.51 18.18
N GLU A 125 -4.12 -4.21 19.02
CA GLU A 125 -5.27 -5.09 19.23
C GLU A 125 -6.06 -5.34 17.94
N LEU A 126 -6.32 -4.30 17.13
CA LEU A 126 -6.95 -4.48 15.81
C LEU A 126 -6.14 -5.40 14.89
N SER A 127 -4.81 -5.23 14.90
CA SER A 127 -3.88 -5.95 14.03
C SER A 127 -3.83 -7.46 14.30
N ARG A 128 -4.26 -7.90 15.48
CA ARG A 128 -4.42 -9.33 15.84
C ARG A 128 -5.51 -10.01 15.02
N TYR A 129 -6.55 -9.26 14.66
CA TYR A 129 -7.73 -9.79 13.98
C TYR A 129 -7.68 -9.63 12.45
N SER A 130 -6.77 -8.79 11.93
CA SER A 130 -6.59 -8.59 10.48
C SER A 130 -5.60 -9.56 9.81
N GLY A 131 -5.03 -10.50 10.56
CA GLY A 131 -4.02 -11.46 10.07
C GLY A 131 -4.49 -12.33 8.88
N HIS A 132 -3.51 -12.89 8.16
CA HIS A 132 -3.78 -13.82 7.04
C HIS A 132 -3.84 -15.30 7.46
N GLY A 133 -3.15 -15.68 8.53
CA GLY A 133 -3.19 -17.02 9.13
C GLY A 133 -4.23 -17.13 10.25
N ASP A 134 -3.85 -17.78 11.34
CA ASP A 134 -4.68 -17.93 12.53
C ASP A 134 -5.01 -16.57 13.16
N TRP A 135 -6.19 -16.50 13.77
CA TRP A 135 -6.72 -15.27 14.34
C TRP A 135 -7.62 -15.58 15.56
N PRO A 136 -7.58 -14.74 16.62
CA PRO A 136 -6.61 -13.67 16.81
C PRO A 136 -5.21 -14.21 17.07
N ARG A 137 -4.20 -13.55 16.49
CA ARG A 137 -2.79 -13.79 16.83
C ARG A 137 -2.37 -13.00 18.08
N SER A 138 -1.17 -13.23 18.59
CA SER A 138 -0.63 -12.41 19.68
C SER A 138 -0.29 -10.98 19.22
N ILE A 139 -0.14 -10.06 20.16
CA ILE A 139 0.30 -8.68 19.84
C ILE A 139 1.75 -8.70 19.38
N GLU A 140 2.58 -9.49 20.05
CA GLU A 140 4.01 -9.68 19.78
C GLU A 140 4.20 -10.18 18.34
N GLU A 141 3.43 -11.17 17.91
CA GLU A 141 3.44 -11.66 16.52
C GLU A 141 3.04 -10.57 15.52
N ALA A 142 2.13 -9.66 15.91
CA ALA A 142 1.70 -8.55 15.07
C ALA A 142 2.77 -7.48 14.89
N VAL A 143 3.43 -7.10 15.98
CA VAL A 143 4.54 -6.15 15.99
C VAL A 143 5.76 -6.74 15.29
N THR A 144 6.06 -8.02 15.52
CA THR A 144 7.19 -8.73 14.89
C THR A 144 7.02 -8.79 13.37
N GLU A 145 5.81 -9.03 12.86
CA GLU A 145 5.57 -8.98 11.42
C GLU A 145 5.86 -7.59 10.83
N GLU A 146 5.52 -6.53 11.56
CA GLU A 146 5.82 -5.15 11.15
C GLU A 146 7.33 -4.87 11.19
N GLN A 147 8.01 -5.25 12.27
CA GLN A 147 9.45 -5.12 12.42
C GLN A 147 10.20 -5.83 11.27
N VAL A 148 9.95 -7.14 11.08
CA VAL A 148 10.61 -7.93 10.01
C VAL A 148 10.38 -7.32 8.62
N ARG A 149 9.18 -6.77 8.37
CA ARG A 149 8.89 -6.10 7.10
C ARG A 149 9.77 -4.88 6.89
N TYR A 150 9.88 -4.01 7.90
CA TYR A 150 10.65 -2.78 7.77
C TYR A 150 12.16 -2.99 7.88
N GLU A 151 12.62 -4.02 8.59
CA GLU A 151 14.02 -4.47 8.55
C GLU A 151 14.42 -4.91 7.13
N ARG A 152 13.58 -5.71 6.46
CA ARG A 152 13.82 -6.12 5.07
C ARG A 152 13.78 -4.95 4.11
N MET A 153 12.81 -4.04 4.27
CA MET A 153 12.74 -2.81 3.47
C MET A 153 13.97 -1.92 3.70
N HIS A 154 14.41 -1.77 4.95
CA HIS A 154 15.61 -1.03 5.31
C HIS A 154 16.84 -1.64 4.64
N ALA A 155 17.04 -2.96 4.75
CA ALA A 155 18.16 -3.64 4.11
C ALA A 155 18.17 -3.48 2.58
N PHE A 156 16.99 -3.56 1.95
CA PHE A 156 16.87 -3.35 0.50
C PHE A 156 17.15 -1.90 0.10
N VAL A 157 16.52 -0.92 0.77
CA VAL A 157 16.65 0.50 0.43
C VAL A 157 18.07 1.01 0.68
N LYS A 158 18.72 0.57 1.76
CA LYS A 158 20.11 0.91 2.08
C LYS A 158 21.09 0.43 0.99
N GLY A 159 20.73 -0.63 0.26
CA GLY A 159 21.53 -1.17 -0.84
C GLY A 159 21.18 -0.59 -2.22
N LEU A 160 20.26 0.38 -2.32
CA LEU A 160 19.98 1.06 -3.58
C LEU A 160 21.11 2.04 -3.91
N GLY A 161 21.61 1.99 -5.14
CA GLY A 161 22.60 2.96 -5.63
C GLY A 161 21.95 4.26 -6.13
N ASP A 162 22.80 5.21 -6.50
CA ASP A 162 22.43 6.60 -6.87
C ASP A 162 21.49 6.70 -8.09
N ASN A 163 21.35 5.62 -8.86
CA ASN A 163 20.42 5.55 -9.97
C ASN A 163 18.95 5.31 -9.54
N TRP A 164 18.68 5.22 -8.24
CA TRP A 164 17.34 5.19 -7.66
C TRP A 164 16.97 6.55 -7.08
N PHE A 165 15.74 6.97 -7.34
CA PHE A 165 15.15 8.13 -6.68
C PHE A 165 14.22 7.70 -5.56
N LEU A 166 14.43 8.22 -4.36
CA LEU A 166 13.54 8.03 -3.21
C LEU A 166 12.48 9.12 -3.24
N PHE A 167 11.21 8.72 -3.36
CA PHE A 167 10.09 9.64 -3.32
C PHE A 167 9.12 9.30 -2.20
N LYS A 168 8.73 10.29 -1.38
CA LYS A 168 7.78 10.06 -0.27
C LYS A 168 6.35 10.24 -0.76
N TYR A 169 5.45 9.42 -0.24
CA TYR A 169 4.01 9.56 -0.45
C TYR A 169 3.52 10.94 0.00
N GLU A 170 4.11 11.46 1.07
CA GLU A 170 3.78 12.75 1.68
C GLU A 170 4.12 13.92 0.73
N ASP A 171 5.21 13.82 -0.02
CA ASP A 171 5.56 14.78 -1.09
C ASP A 171 4.54 14.71 -2.23
N MET A 172 4.14 13.50 -2.63
CA MET A 172 3.10 13.31 -3.65
C MET A 172 1.75 13.92 -3.23
N ILE A 173 1.40 13.84 -1.94
CA ILE A 173 0.16 14.43 -1.41
C ILE A 173 0.27 15.95 -1.32
N SER A 174 1.45 16.48 -0.99
CA SER A 174 1.70 17.92 -0.89
C SER A 174 1.90 18.60 -2.25
N GLY A 175 2.01 17.82 -3.33
CA GLY A 175 2.27 18.36 -4.68
C GLY A 175 3.73 18.68 -4.94
N ASN A 176 4.65 18.24 -4.07
CA ASN A 176 6.08 18.51 -4.16
C ASN A 176 6.73 17.55 -5.17
N PHE A 177 6.63 17.88 -6.46
CA PHE A 177 7.15 17.02 -7.55
C PHE A 177 8.47 17.51 -8.17
N ASP A 178 8.98 18.68 -7.80
CA ASP A 178 10.08 19.34 -8.52
C ASP A 178 11.34 18.47 -8.63
N SER A 179 11.88 17.99 -7.51
CA SER A 179 13.07 17.13 -7.51
C SER A 179 12.83 15.80 -8.24
N LEU A 180 11.60 15.29 -8.20
CA LEU A 180 11.26 14.10 -8.96
C LEU A 180 11.24 14.39 -10.47
N ASN A 181 10.62 15.50 -10.88
CA ASN A 181 10.54 15.90 -12.28
C ASN A 181 11.94 16.12 -12.87
N GLU A 182 12.83 16.75 -12.10
CA GLU A 182 14.24 16.92 -12.44
C GLU A 182 14.93 15.57 -12.65
N TYR A 183 14.80 14.65 -11.69
CA TYR A 183 15.35 13.30 -11.82
C TYR A 183 14.79 12.56 -13.04
N LEU A 184 13.47 12.63 -13.26
CA LEU A 184 12.80 11.93 -14.35
C LEU A 184 13.15 12.52 -15.72
N GLY A 185 13.45 13.83 -15.80
CA GLY A 185 13.62 14.55 -17.05
C GLY A 185 12.30 14.89 -17.76
N PHE A 186 11.17 14.78 -17.06
CA PHE A 186 9.84 15.17 -17.55
C PHE A 186 8.93 15.55 -16.38
N THR A 187 7.89 16.33 -16.68
CA THR A 187 6.90 16.75 -15.67
C THR A 187 5.83 15.69 -15.51
N VAL A 188 5.64 15.17 -14.29
CA VAL A 188 4.54 14.25 -14.01
C VAL A 188 3.19 14.98 -14.10
N LYS A 189 2.14 14.26 -14.47
CA LYS A 189 0.77 14.79 -14.44
C LYS A 189 0.26 14.85 -13.00
N ALA A 190 0.50 15.98 -12.33
CA ALA A 190 0.25 16.15 -10.90
C ALA A 190 -1.23 15.96 -10.50
N ASP A 191 -2.18 16.30 -11.38
CA ASP A 191 -3.62 16.08 -11.22
C ASP A 191 -4.08 14.68 -11.68
N GLY A 192 -3.15 13.85 -12.18
CA GLY A 192 -3.44 12.52 -12.70
C GLY A 192 -4.13 11.63 -11.66
N GLU A 193 -5.29 11.09 -12.04
CA GLU A 193 -6.11 10.21 -11.21
C GLU A 193 -5.96 8.75 -11.59
N VAL A 194 -6.31 7.86 -10.66
CA VAL A 194 -6.41 6.42 -10.93
C VAL A 194 -7.68 6.17 -11.75
N PRO A 195 -7.61 5.73 -13.02
CA PRO A 195 -8.80 5.61 -13.84
C PRO A 195 -9.75 4.56 -13.28
N ALA A 196 -11.05 4.90 -13.20
CA ALA A 196 -12.08 4.02 -12.66
C ALA A 196 -12.18 2.67 -13.41
N SER A 197 -11.96 2.69 -14.73
CA SER A 197 -11.98 1.55 -15.64
C SER A 197 -10.98 0.45 -15.28
N THR A 198 -9.90 0.78 -14.57
CA THR A 198 -8.85 -0.20 -14.20
C THR A 198 -9.25 -1.10 -13.02
N GLY A 199 -10.37 -0.80 -12.36
CA GLY A 199 -10.80 -1.46 -11.13
C GLY A 199 -9.86 -1.21 -9.94
N LYS A 200 -8.90 -0.29 -10.09
CA LYS A 200 -7.91 0.09 -9.06
C LYS A 200 -8.35 1.28 -8.20
N ALA A 201 -9.46 1.93 -8.53
CA ALA A 201 -10.03 3.02 -7.72
C ALA A 201 -10.24 2.62 -6.25
N LYS A 202 -10.58 1.34 -5.98
CA LYS A 202 -10.70 0.79 -4.61
C LYS A 202 -9.41 0.84 -3.78
N VAL A 203 -8.25 1.01 -4.41
CA VAL A 203 -6.96 1.13 -3.72
C VAL A 203 -6.82 2.52 -3.09
N VAL A 204 -7.48 3.53 -3.63
CA VAL A 204 -7.56 4.87 -3.02
C VAL A 204 -8.51 4.79 -1.82
N ARG A 205 -8.07 5.34 -0.68
CA ARG A 205 -8.85 5.39 0.58
C ARG A 205 -9.05 6.86 0.96
N LYS A 206 -8.00 7.46 1.49
CA LYS A 206 -7.89 8.88 1.84
C LYS A 206 -6.67 9.44 1.10
N LYS A 207 -6.80 10.59 0.43
CA LYS A 207 -5.70 11.28 -0.25
C LYS A 207 -4.97 12.20 0.74
N ALA A 208 -4.53 11.65 1.87
CA ALA A 208 -3.90 12.39 2.97
C ALA A 208 -2.86 11.53 3.71
N SER A 209 -2.00 12.20 4.48
CA SER A 209 -1.00 11.62 5.40
C SER A 209 -1.26 12.06 6.85
N GLY A 210 -0.58 11.43 7.80
CA GLY A 210 -0.72 11.70 9.24
C GLY A 210 -1.99 11.11 9.88
N ASP A 211 -2.72 10.27 9.15
CA ASP A 211 -3.97 9.66 9.62
C ASP A 211 -3.72 8.76 10.83
N TRP A 212 -2.53 8.15 10.92
CA TRP A 212 -2.10 7.32 12.05
C TRP A 212 -2.27 7.98 13.42
N ARG A 213 -2.19 9.32 13.51
CA ARG A 213 -2.37 10.08 14.77
C ARG A 213 -3.75 9.94 15.39
N TYR A 214 -4.76 9.60 14.58
CA TYR A 214 -6.13 9.33 15.03
C TYR A 214 -6.36 7.87 15.41
N TRP A 215 -5.42 6.99 15.07
CA TRP A 215 -5.55 5.53 15.23
C TRP A 215 -4.65 4.98 16.33
N TYR A 216 -3.48 5.56 16.56
CA TYR A 216 -2.54 5.03 17.54
C TYR A 216 -2.95 5.47 18.94
N THR A 217 -2.74 4.60 19.92
CA THR A 217 -2.74 4.92 21.36
C THR A 217 -1.31 4.98 21.87
N GLU A 218 -1.09 5.43 23.11
CA GLU A 218 0.24 5.41 23.75
C GLU A 218 0.86 4.02 23.74
N GLN A 219 0.05 2.97 23.95
CA GLN A 219 0.51 1.59 23.84
C GLN A 219 1.07 1.27 22.44
N ASP A 220 0.43 1.77 21.39
CA ASP A 220 0.92 1.57 20.02
C ASP A 220 2.24 2.29 19.77
N VAL A 221 2.43 3.47 20.36
CA VAL A 221 3.70 4.21 20.28
C VAL A 221 4.84 3.35 20.84
N GLU A 222 4.68 2.83 22.06
CA GLU A 222 5.70 1.99 22.70
C GLU A 222 6.03 0.72 21.89
N LEU A 223 5.00 0.08 21.32
CA LEU A 223 5.16 -1.16 20.56
C LEU A 223 5.80 -0.94 19.18
N PHE A 224 5.35 0.07 18.42
CA PHE A 224 5.73 0.21 17.01
C PHE A 224 6.90 1.16 16.77
N LYS A 225 7.22 2.06 17.70
CA LYS A 225 8.38 2.94 17.59
C LYS A 225 9.70 2.20 17.36
N PRO A 226 10.06 1.15 18.12
CA PRO A 226 11.27 0.39 17.83
C PRO A 226 11.20 -0.32 16.47
N ALA A 227 10.04 -0.87 16.09
CA ALA A 227 9.86 -1.63 14.86
C ALA A 227 10.06 -0.78 13.58
N TYR A 228 9.86 0.54 13.65
CA TYR A 228 9.95 1.43 12.49
C TYR A 228 11.20 2.32 12.47
N ARG A 229 11.92 2.43 13.60
CA ARG A 229 13.00 3.41 13.80
C ARG A 229 14.04 3.41 12.68
N ASP A 230 14.63 2.27 12.37
CA ASP A 230 15.76 2.20 11.44
C ASP A 230 15.35 2.57 10.02
N TYR A 231 14.21 2.04 9.57
CA TYR A 231 13.66 2.39 8.27
C TYR A 231 13.26 3.87 8.21
N MET A 232 12.62 4.40 9.26
CA MET A 232 12.24 5.82 9.31
C MET A 232 13.46 6.74 9.25
N THR A 233 14.52 6.38 9.97
CA THR A 233 15.81 7.09 9.95
C THR A 233 16.39 7.10 8.53
N LEU A 234 16.47 5.93 7.88
CA LEU A 234 17.01 5.79 6.53
C LEU A 234 16.25 6.64 5.49
N ILE A 235 14.92 6.72 5.61
CA ILE A 235 14.08 7.49 4.69
C ILE A 235 14.07 9.00 5.04
N GLY A 236 14.56 9.39 6.22
CA GLY A 236 14.53 10.77 6.69
C GLY A 236 13.14 11.22 7.13
N TYR A 237 12.39 10.36 7.83
CA TYR A 237 11.24 10.80 8.63
C TYR A 237 11.71 11.27 10.01
N ASP A 238 10.96 12.16 10.64
CA ASP A 238 11.20 12.53 12.05
C ASP A 238 10.90 11.34 12.96
N ILE A 239 11.93 10.79 13.59
CA ILE A 239 11.85 9.65 14.50
C ILE A 239 11.29 10.02 15.89
N ASN A 240 11.27 11.30 16.22
CA ASN A 240 10.78 11.82 17.51
C ASN A 240 9.31 12.23 17.43
N ASP A 241 8.80 12.54 16.24
CA ASP A 241 7.40 12.84 16.03
C ASP A 241 6.53 11.61 16.25
N TRP A 242 6.01 11.44 17.47
CA TRP A 242 5.00 10.43 17.84
C TRP A 242 3.75 11.07 18.44
N ALA A 243 3.54 12.37 18.16
CA ALA A 243 2.46 13.13 18.74
C ALA A 243 1.09 12.60 18.27
N LEU A 244 0.31 12.06 19.19
CA LEU A 244 -1.06 11.62 18.94
C LEU A 244 -2.00 12.82 18.88
N ASN A 245 -3.12 12.68 18.15
CA ASN A 245 -4.13 13.72 18.17
C ASN A 245 -4.83 13.73 19.53
N LYS A 246 -4.94 14.91 20.17
CA LYS A 246 -5.59 15.07 21.48
C LYS A 246 -7.08 14.75 21.45
N ASN A 247 -7.73 14.98 20.32
CA ASN A 247 -9.16 14.74 20.09
C ASN A 247 -9.30 13.86 18.83
N PRO A 248 -8.95 12.57 18.92
CA PRO A 248 -8.91 11.73 17.75
C PRO A 248 -10.32 11.52 17.18
N VAL A 249 -10.46 11.66 15.85
CA VAL A 249 -11.69 11.35 15.11
C VAL A 249 -11.33 10.42 13.97
N ILE A 250 -11.96 9.25 13.92
CA ILE A 250 -11.81 8.29 12.83
C ILE A 250 -13.03 8.41 11.93
N GLU A 251 -12.82 8.84 10.69
CA GLU A 251 -13.91 9.11 9.74
C GLU A 251 -14.45 7.80 9.13
N PRO A 252 -15.75 7.48 9.31
CA PRO A 252 -16.37 6.24 8.82
C PRO A 252 -16.12 5.96 7.33
N GLU A 253 -16.17 7.01 6.51
CA GLU A 253 -15.95 6.95 5.06
C GLU A 253 -14.62 6.27 4.70
N TYR A 254 -13.58 6.54 5.48
CA TYR A 254 -12.22 6.06 5.27
C TYR A 254 -11.85 4.87 6.17
N SER A 255 -12.78 4.36 6.98
CA SER A 255 -12.59 3.24 7.91
C SER A 255 -13.62 2.11 7.68
N SER A 256 -14.72 2.09 8.43
CA SER A 256 -15.70 1.02 8.45
C SER A 256 -16.50 0.95 7.15
N VAL A 257 -16.96 2.08 6.62
CA VAL A 257 -17.66 2.17 5.34
C VAL A 257 -16.74 1.72 4.20
N TYR A 258 -15.46 2.11 4.25
CA TYR A 258 -14.44 1.64 3.30
C TYR A 258 -14.30 0.11 3.32
N ILE A 259 -14.13 -0.51 4.50
CA ILE A 259 -14.04 -1.97 4.65
C ILE A 259 -15.28 -2.66 4.06
N GLN A 260 -16.47 -2.17 4.40
CA GLN A 260 -17.73 -2.74 3.92
C GLN A 260 -17.83 -2.65 2.39
N ASN A 261 -17.49 -1.49 1.81
CA ASN A 261 -17.50 -1.28 0.36
C ASN A 261 -16.51 -2.19 -0.37
N LEU A 262 -15.31 -2.39 0.18
CA LEU A 262 -14.33 -3.34 -0.36
C LEU A 262 -14.89 -4.76 -0.41
N SER A 263 -15.52 -5.20 0.67
CA SER A 263 -16.10 -6.53 0.78
C SER A 263 -17.28 -6.73 -0.19
N ARG A 264 -18.21 -5.78 -0.24
CA ARG A 264 -19.36 -5.82 -1.17
C ARG A 264 -18.91 -5.91 -2.63
N LYS A 265 -17.95 -5.08 -3.03
CA LYS A 265 -17.38 -5.10 -4.40
C LYS A 265 -16.72 -6.44 -4.72
N ALA A 266 -16.00 -7.04 -3.77
CA ALA A 266 -15.38 -8.33 -3.98
C ALA A 266 -16.40 -9.47 -4.14
N ASN A 267 -17.46 -9.49 -3.32
CA ASN A 267 -18.51 -10.50 -3.43
C ASN A 267 -19.25 -10.41 -4.76
N ARG A 268 -19.59 -9.19 -5.23
CA ARG A 268 -20.19 -8.99 -6.56
C ARG A 268 -19.31 -9.56 -7.68
N ASN A 269 -18.01 -9.30 -7.65
CA ASN A 269 -17.08 -9.84 -8.65
C ASN A 269 -16.96 -11.36 -8.63
N ILE A 270 -17.11 -12.01 -7.46
CA ILE A 270 -17.10 -13.47 -7.36
C ILE A 270 -18.37 -14.05 -7.98
N VAL A 271 -19.53 -13.46 -7.70
CA VAL A 271 -20.81 -13.88 -8.27
C VAL A 271 -20.81 -13.72 -9.79
N GLN A 272 -20.36 -12.56 -10.29
CA GLN A 272 -20.30 -12.30 -11.73
C GLN A 272 -19.44 -13.35 -12.47
N ARG A 273 -18.23 -13.63 -11.97
CA ARG A 273 -17.35 -14.65 -12.59
C ARG A 273 -17.96 -16.04 -12.58
N PHE A 274 -18.71 -16.38 -11.54
CA PHE A 274 -19.41 -17.66 -11.48
C PHE A 274 -20.51 -17.75 -12.54
N VAL A 275 -21.32 -16.70 -12.67
CA VAL A 275 -22.35 -16.58 -13.72
C VAL A 275 -21.70 -16.65 -15.11
N ASP A 276 -20.66 -15.86 -15.37
CA ASP A 276 -19.96 -15.85 -16.65
C ASP A 276 -19.41 -17.25 -16.99
N SER A 277 -18.86 -17.98 -16.00
CA SER A 277 -18.35 -19.33 -16.19
C SER A 277 -19.45 -20.37 -16.49
N LEU A 278 -20.65 -20.18 -15.94
CA LEU A 278 -21.81 -21.03 -16.24
C LEU A 278 -22.35 -20.73 -17.64
N VAL A 279 -22.47 -19.46 -18.01
CA VAL A 279 -22.89 -19.03 -19.34
C VAL A 279 -21.93 -19.57 -20.41
N GLN A 280 -20.61 -19.46 -20.19
CA GLN A 280 -19.60 -20.04 -21.10
C GLN A 280 -19.66 -21.57 -21.20
N ARG A 281 -20.14 -22.27 -20.16
CA ARG A 281 -20.32 -23.73 -20.18
C ARG A 281 -21.63 -24.16 -20.85
N LEU A 282 -22.67 -23.32 -20.79
CA LEU A 282 -23.96 -23.56 -21.45
C LEU A 282 -23.96 -23.14 -22.93
N ALA A 283 -23.05 -22.26 -23.32
CA ALA A 283 -22.84 -21.84 -24.71
C ALA A 283 -21.84 -22.75 -25.48
N LYS A 284 -21.38 -23.85 -24.86
CA LYS A 284 -20.61 -24.93 -25.49
C LYS A 284 -21.49 -26.16 -25.58
#